data_AF-A0A0E3NRC7-F1
#
_entry.id   AF-A0A0E3NRC7-F1
#
_cell.length_a   1.000
_cell.length_b   1.000
_cell.length_c   1.000
_cell.angle_alpha   90.00
_cell.angle_beta   90.00
_cell.angle_gamma   90.00
#
_symmetry.space_group_name_H-M   'P 1'
#
loop_
_entity.id
_entity.type
_entity.pdbx_description
1 polymer ?
#
loop_
_entity_poly.entity_id
_entity_poly.type
_entity_poly.pdbx_seq_one_letter_code
_entity_poly.pdbx_strand_id
1 'polypeptide(L)'
;MIERIEAEKRQLVKEGKIKKFSPLPVVDTIEIPYEVPTSWEWIRFGKIVESMMNGIYKHAKYYSEDGIGCLRMYNINGGEINLKDLKRMILTEDELKNYQLLSGDLLVNRVNSRELVGKAGVIRDFGEPLVFESKNIRVRLLMKETLHD
;
A
#
# COMPACT_ATOMS: atom_id res chain seq x y z
N MET A 1 20.58 4.74 6.27
CA MET A 1 19.34 4.30 5.57
C MET A 1 18.26 5.37 5.63
N ILE A 2 17.85 5.83 6.81
CA ILE A 2 16.79 6.86 6.96
C ILE A 2 17.12 8.17 6.23
N GLU A 3 18.34 8.68 6.36
CA GLU A 3 18.78 9.90 5.65
C GLU A 3 18.62 9.79 4.12
N ARG A 4 18.90 8.60 3.57
CA ARG A 4 18.73 8.29 2.13
C ARG A 4 17.25 8.38 1.73
N ILE A 5 16.36 7.82 2.55
CA ILE A 5 14.90 7.88 2.33
C ILE A 5 14.42 9.33 2.35
N GLU A 6 14.90 10.13 3.30
CA GLU A 6 14.53 11.54 3.38
C GLU A 6 15.03 12.38 2.20
N ALA A 7 16.27 12.14 1.76
CA ALA A 7 16.83 12.79 0.58
C ALA A 7 16.02 12.47 -0.68
N GLU A 8 15.73 11.18 -0.90
CA GLU A 8 14.92 10.71 -2.02
C GLU A 8 13.52 11.33 -2.00
N LYS A 9 12.86 11.31 -0.84
CA LYS A 9 11.53 11.93 -0.67
C LYS A 9 11.55 13.42 -1.01
N ARG A 10 12.56 14.16 -0.53
CA ARG A 10 12.71 15.59 -0.82
C ARG A 10 12.87 15.84 -2.32
N GLN A 11 13.65 15.01 -3.01
CA GLN A 11 13.86 15.11 -4.44
C GLN A 11 12.57 14.83 -5.23
N LEU A 12 11.86 13.76 -4.91
CA LEU A 12 10.59 13.41 -5.57
C LEU A 12 9.49 14.46 -5.36
N VAL A 13 9.44 15.10 -4.18
CA VAL A 13 8.53 16.24 -3.93
C VAL A 13 8.93 17.45 -4.79
N LYS A 14 10.23 17.75 -4.88
CA LYS A 14 10.76 18.86 -5.69
C LYS A 14 10.45 18.67 -7.17
N GLU A 15 10.51 17.44 -7.66
CA GLU A 15 10.18 17.06 -9.04
C GLU A 15 8.66 16.96 -9.32
N GLY A 16 7.81 17.08 -8.29
CA GLY A 16 6.36 16.96 -8.43
C GLY A 16 5.86 15.52 -8.68
N LYS A 17 6.73 14.52 -8.56
CA LYS A 17 6.38 13.10 -8.72
C LYS A 17 5.52 12.58 -7.56
N ILE A 18 5.70 13.14 -6.37
CA ILE A 18 4.89 12.81 -5.19
C ILE A 18 4.35 14.08 -4.53
N LYS A 19 3.17 13.98 -3.92
CA LYS A 19 2.57 15.09 -3.18
C LYS A 19 3.38 15.37 -1.92
N LYS A 20 3.53 16.66 -1.58
CA LYS A 20 4.09 17.08 -0.30
C LYS A 20 3.14 16.66 0.82
N PHE A 21 3.60 15.78 1.70
CA PHE A 21 2.89 15.46 2.94
C PHE A 21 3.02 16.62 3.93
N SER A 22 2.01 16.78 4.80
CA SER A 22 2.14 17.61 5.98
C SER A 22 3.35 17.19 6.81
N PRO A 23 4.00 18.12 7.52
CA PRO A 23 5.06 17.79 8.46
C PRO A 23 4.61 16.67 9.40
N LEU A 24 5.42 15.62 9.52
CA LEU A 24 5.14 14.53 10.45
C LEU A 24 5.53 14.99 11.86
N PRO A 25 4.73 14.66 12.89
CA PRO A 25 5.10 14.95 14.26
C PRO A 25 6.39 14.21 14.62
N VAL A 26 7.25 14.87 15.40
CA VAL A 26 8.45 14.26 15.96
C VAL A 26 8.05 13.04 16.79
N VAL A 27 8.88 12.01 16.83
CA VAL A 27 8.69 10.89 17.76
C VAL A 27 9.14 11.37 19.12
N ASP A 28 8.21 11.49 20.06
CA ASP A 28 8.52 11.86 21.43
C ASP A 28 9.05 10.63 22.18
N THR A 29 10.04 10.84 23.04
CA THR A 29 10.55 9.83 23.98
C THR A 29 9.47 9.15 24.81
N ILE A 30 8.37 9.85 25.15
CA ILE A 30 7.26 9.26 25.92
C ILE A 30 6.43 8.24 25.10
N GLU A 31 6.50 8.30 23.78
CA GLU A 31 5.81 7.37 22.89
C GLU A 31 6.61 6.10 22.62
N ILE A 32 7.88 6.05 23.02
CA ILE A 32 8.77 4.91 22.77
C ILE A 32 8.41 3.78 23.75
N PRO A 33 7.84 2.66 23.27
CA PRO A 33 7.34 1.62 24.16
C PRO A 33 8.46 0.77 24.78
N TYR A 34 9.64 0.75 24.15
CA TYR A 34 10.81 -0.01 24.59
C TYR A 34 12.09 0.49 23.89
N GLU A 35 13.23 0.20 24.51
CA GLU A 35 14.54 0.43 23.93
C GLU A 35 14.78 -0.49 22.72
N VAL A 36 15.36 0.06 21.67
CA VAL A 36 15.74 -0.67 20.46
C VAL A 36 17.26 -0.69 20.32
N PRO A 37 17.84 -1.65 19.59
CA PRO A 37 19.28 -1.65 19.30
C PRO A 37 19.75 -0.31 18.73
N THR A 38 21.01 0.06 18.95
CA THR A 38 21.59 1.32 18.45
C THR A 38 21.55 1.46 16.93
N SER A 39 21.40 0.34 16.20
CA SER A 39 21.21 0.29 14.76
C SER A 39 19.78 0.63 14.30
N TRP A 40 18.81 0.72 15.22
CA TRP A 40 17.39 0.95 14.93
C TRP A 40 16.97 2.33 15.43
N GLU A 41 16.02 2.93 14.71
CA GLU A 41 15.46 4.24 15.05
C GLU A 41 13.93 4.18 14.94
N TRP A 42 13.23 4.71 15.93
CA TRP A 42 11.80 4.90 15.84
C TRP A 42 11.47 6.04 14.87
N ILE A 43 10.73 5.71 13.81
CA ILE A 43 10.28 6.68 12.82
C ILE A 43 8.76 6.65 12.68
N ARG A 44 8.17 7.76 12.26
CA ARG A 44 6.78 7.77 11.80
C ARG A 44 6.69 6.98 10.48
N PHE A 45 5.75 6.06 10.37
CA PHE A 45 5.55 5.25 9.15
C PHE A 45 5.45 6.10 7.87
N GLY A 46 4.82 7.27 7.96
CA GLY A 46 4.74 8.22 6.84
C GLY A 46 6.09 8.69 6.28
N LYS A 47 7.22 8.52 6.99
CA LYS A 47 8.56 8.84 6.47
C LYS A 47 8.93 7.98 5.26
N ILE A 48 8.54 6.71 5.26
CA ILE A 48 8.90 5.73 4.22
C ILE A 48 7.83 5.59 3.11
N VAL A 49 6.71 6.27 3.26
CA VAL A 49 5.57 6.20 2.34
C VAL A 49 5.70 7.22 1.20
N GLU A 50 5.55 6.73 -0.02
CA GLU A 50 5.45 7.50 -1.26
C GLU A 50 4.00 7.99 -1.46
N SER A 51 3.03 7.08 -1.39
CA SER A 51 1.61 7.41 -1.52
C SER A 51 0.71 6.42 -0.79
N MET A 52 -0.48 6.90 -0.40
CA MET A 52 -1.56 6.07 0.12
C MET A 52 -2.84 6.40 -0.61
N MET A 53 -3.60 5.37 -0.98
CA MET A 53 -4.90 5.58 -1.62
C MET A 53 -5.88 4.45 -1.30
N ASN A 54 -7.16 4.79 -1.24
CA ASN A 54 -8.23 3.80 -1.16
C ASN A 54 -8.42 3.12 -2.52
N GLY A 55 -8.95 1.90 -2.50
CA GLY A 55 -9.30 1.19 -3.72
C GLY A 55 -10.54 1.72 -4.41
N ILE A 56 -10.80 1.17 -5.60
CA ILE A 56 -11.91 1.55 -6.45
C ILE A 56 -13.22 0.90 -5.98
N TYR A 57 -14.33 1.61 -6.13
CA TYR A 57 -15.68 1.05 -6.03
C TYR A 57 -16.35 1.06 -7.40
N LYS A 58 -16.97 -0.06 -7.77
CA LYS A 58 -17.76 -0.24 -9.00
C LYS A 58 -19.05 -0.99 -8.69
N HIS A 59 -20.13 -0.63 -9.37
CA HIS A 59 -21.37 -1.38 -9.34
C HIS A 59 -21.20 -2.78 -9.94
N ALA A 60 -22.04 -3.73 -9.50
CA ALA A 60 -21.99 -5.14 -9.90
C ALA A 60 -21.95 -5.36 -11.43
N LYS A 61 -22.63 -4.49 -12.21
CA LYS A 61 -22.66 -4.55 -13.68
C LYS A 61 -21.29 -4.43 -14.36
N TYR A 62 -20.28 -3.90 -13.66
CA TYR A 62 -18.91 -3.77 -14.19
C TYR A 62 -18.03 -4.97 -13.84
N TYR A 63 -18.52 -5.93 -13.06
CA TYR A 63 -17.79 -7.17 -12.81
C TYR A 63 -18.01 -8.13 -13.98
N SER A 64 -16.91 -8.64 -14.54
CA SER A 64 -16.90 -9.54 -15.68
C SER A 64 -15.64 -10.39 -15.63
N GLU A 65 -15.71 -11.64 -16.08
CA GLU A 65 -14.57 -12.56 -16.14
C GLU A 65 -13.49 -12.07 -17.13
N ASP A 66 -13.86 -11.25 -18.13
CA ASP A 66 -12.91 -10.66 -19.09
C ASP A 66 -12.25 -9.37 -18.58
N GLY A 67 -12.43 -9.02 -17.31
CA GLY A 67 -11.90 -7.80 -16.71
C GLY A 67 -10.51 -7.93 -16.07
N ILE A 68 -10.06 -6.84 -15.45
CA ILE A 68 -8.82 -6.79 -14.67
C ILE A 68 -9.06 -7.37 -13.28
N GLY A 69 -8.13 -8.21 -12.80
CA GLY A 69 -8.17 -8.78 -11.47
C GLY A 69 -8.24 -7.70 -10.38
N CYS A 70 -9.19 -7.83 -9.47
CA CYS A 70 -9.42 -6.90 -8.38
C CYS A 70 -9.32 -7.61 -7.03
N LEU A 71 -8.26 -7.30 -6.29
CA LEU A 71 -8.06 -7.78 -4.93
C LEU A 71 -9.07 -7.15 -3.97
N ARG A 72 -9.74 -8.01 -3.22
CA ARG A 72 -10.68 -7.63 -2.15
C ARG A 72 -10.06 -7.97 -0.79
N MET A 73 -10.70 -7.54 0.29
CA MET A 73 -10.18 -7.80 1.65
C MET A 73 -9.95 -9.28 1.97
N TYR A 74 -10.70 -10.18 1.33
CA TYR A 74 -10.56 -11.64 1.50
C TYR A 74 -9.31 -12.22 0.83
N ASN A 75 -8.69 -11.47 -0.08
CA ASN A 75 -7.47 -11.90 -0.77
C ASN A 75 -6.21 -11.65 0.08
N ILE A 76 -6.33 -11.09 1.28
CA ILE A 76 -5.21 -10.82 2.19
C ILE A 76 -5.22 -11.86 3.31
N ASN A 77 -4.17 -12.67 3.41
CA ASN A 77 -4.04 -13.69 4.44
C ASN A 77 -2.59 -13.85 4.90
N GLY A 78 -2.36 -13.76 6.22
CA GLY A 78 -1.04 -14.06 6.82
C GLY A 78 0.14 -13.24 6.30
N GLY A 79 -0.07 -12.00 5.84
CA GLY A 79 0.99 -11.18 5.25
C GLY A 79 1.14 -11.34 3.72
N GLU A 80 0.38 -12.24 3.12
CA GLU A 80 0.44 -12.55 1.68
C GLU A 80 -0.88 -12.28 0.97
N ILE A 81 -0.80 -12.26 -0.37
CA ILE A 81 -1.95 -12.16 -1.25
C ILE A 81 -2.29 -13.54 -1.83
N ASN A 82 -3.56 -13.91 -1.72
CA ASN A 82 -4.11 -15.13 -2.30
C ASN A 82 -5.12 -14.78 -3.40
N LEU A 83 -4.87 -15.28 -4.62
CA LEU A 83 -5.70 -15.02 -5.80
C LEU A 83 -6.94 -15.95 -5.94
N LYS A 84 -7.23 -16.78 -4.93
CA LYS A 84 -8.46 -17.57 -4.91
C LYS A 84 -9.69 -16.66 -4.94
N ASP A 85 -10.70 -17.05 -5.73
CA ASP A 85 -11.96 -16.31 -5.91
C ASP A 85 -11.75 -14.83 -6.29
N LEU A 86 -10.68 -14.57 -7.06
CA LEU A 86 -10.37 -13.25 -7.60
C LEU A 86 -11.53 -12.76 -8.45
N LYS A 87 -12.06 -11.59 -8.10
CA LYS A 87 -13.08 -10.94 -8.92
C LYS A 87 -12.43 -10.03 -9.92
N ARG A 88 -13.02 -9.95 -11.10
CA ARG A 88 -12.54 -9.12 -12.20
C ARG A 88 -13.54 -8.03 -12.51
N MET A 89 -13.04 -6.85 -12.90
CA MET A 89 -13.89 -5.72 -13.27
C MET A 89 -13.37 -5.01 -14.51
N ILE A 90 -14.31 -4.49 -15.30
CA ILE A 90 -14.03 -3.65 -16.45
C ILE A 90 -13.64 -2.25 -15.95
N LEU A 91 -12.48 -1.79 -16.39
CA LEU A 91 -11.89 -0.51 -16.02
C LEU A 91 -11.61 0.30 -17.27
N THR A 92 -11.67 1.62 -17.14
CA THR A 92 -11.06 2.51 -18.12
C THR A 92 -9.53 2.47 -17.98
N GLU A 93 -8.81 2.96 -19.00
CA GLU A 93 -7.35 3.07 -18.94
C GLU A 93 -6.88 3.94 -17.77
N ASP A 94 -7.57 5.05 -17.50
CA ASP A 94 -7.27 5.92 -16.36
C ASP A 94 -7.50 5.23 -15.02
N GLU A 95 -8.56 4.42 -14.90
CA GLU A 95 -8.80 3.65 -13.68
C GLU A 95 -7.71 2.60 -13.47
N LEU A 96 -7.34 1.86 -14.52
CA LEU A 96 -6.24 0.93 -14.43
C LEU A 96 -4.95 1.64 -14.01
N LYS A 97 -4.59 2.74 -14.66
CA LYS A 97 -3.38 3.53 -14.34
C LYS A 97 -3.35 4.01 -12.89
N ASN A 98 -4.50 4.45 -12.36
CA ASN A 98 -4.57 4.99 -11.00
C ASN A 98 -4.55 3.88 -9.93
N TYR A 99 -5.28 2.79 -10.15
CA TYR A 99 -5.50 1.74 -9.16
C TYR A 99 -4.62 0.51 -9.35
N GLN A 100 -3.74 0.48 -10.35
CA GLN A 100 -2.79 -0.62 -10.53
C GLN A 100 -1.89 -0.76 -9.29
N LEU A 101 -1.75 -2.01 -8.86
CA LEU A 101 -0.81 -2.45 -7.87
C LEU A 101 0.52 -2.79 -8.54
N LEU A 102 1.61 -2.42 -7.88
CA LEU A 102 2.97 -2.74 -8.29
C LEU A 102 3.61 -3.66 -7.24
N SER A 103 4.59 -4.46 -7.68
CA SER A 103 5.39 -5.23 -6.75
C SER A 103 6.04 -4.32 -5.70
N GLY A 104 5.97 -4.74 -4.43
CA GLY A 104 6.41 -3.98 -3.26
C GLY A 104 5.36 -3.03 -2.68
N ASP A 105 4.18 -2.90 -3.28
CA ASP A 105 3.06 -2.23 -2.62
C ASP A 105 2.57 -3.05 -1.41
N LEU A 106 2.11 -2.38 -0.37
CA LEU A 106 1.37 -3.00 0.73
C LEU A 106 -0.12 -2.77 0.52
N LEU A 107 -0.90 -3.84 0.59
CA LEU A 107 -2.35 -3.76 0.59
C LEU A 107 -2.88 -4.00 2.00
N VAL A 108 -3.57 -3.01 2.57
CA VAL A 108 -4.06 -3.03 3.95
C VAL A 108 -5.57 -2.96 3.95
N ASN A 109 -6.24 -3.93 4.57
CA ASN A 109 -7.68 -3.89 4.77
C ASN A 109 -8.04 -2.86 5.84
N ARG A 110 -8.96 -1.94 5.49
CA ARG A 110 -9.39 -0.83 6.36
C ARG A 110 -10.79 -0.98 6.95
N VAL A 111 -11.59 -1.93 6.45
CA VAL A 111 -12.95 -2.18 6.93
C VAL A 111 -13.13 -3.67 7.20
N ASN A 112 -13.31 -4.03 8.47
CA ASN A 112 -13.61 -5.38 8.93
C ASN A 112 -14.14 -5.35 10.38
N SER A 113 -14.41 -6.52 10.95
CA SER A 113 -14.54 -6.67 12.39
C SER A 113 -13.24 -6.30 13.13
N ARG A 114 -13.33 -5.99 14.43
CA ARG A 114 -12.22 -5.42 15.22
C ARG A 114 -11.00 -6.33 15.24
N GLU A 115 -11.22 -7.62 15.24
CA GLU A 115 -10.20 -8.67 15.29
C GLU A 115 -9.60 -9.00 13.92
N LEU A 116 -10.22 -8.53 12.82
CA LEU A 116 -9.79 -8.81 11.44
C LEU A 116 -9.36 -7.57 10.66
N VAL A 117 -9.58 -6.35 11.19
CA VAL A 117 -9.19 -5.10 10.55
C VAL A 117 -7.67 -4.91 10.64
N GLY A 118 -7.08 -4.27 9.63
CA GLY A 118 -5.64 -4.01 9.60
C GLY A 118 -4.79 -5.15 9.03
N LYS A 119 -5.43 -6.24 8.56
CA LYS A 119 -4.74 -7.26 7.76
C LYS A 119 -4.00 -6.61 6.60
N ALA A 120 -2.73 -6.93 6.45
CA ALA A 120 -1.88 -6.43 5.39
C ALA A 120 -1.28 -7.58 4.58
N GLY A 121 -0.98 -7.32 3.32
CA GLY A 121 -0.25 -8.23 2.44
C GLY A 121 0.66 -7.50 1.47
N VAL A 122 1.81 -8.09 1.18
CA VAL A 122 2.77 -7.57 0.19
C VAL A 122 2.34 -7.98 -1.22
N ILE A 123 2.27 -7.02 -2.13
CA ILE A 123 2.04 -7.28 -3.55
C ILE A 123 3.34 -7.83 -4.16
N ARG A 124 3.27 -9.04 -4.70
CA ARG A 124 4.31 -9.65 -5.54
C ARG A 124 3.95 -9.50 -7.02
N ASP A 125 4.85 -9.91 -7.90
CA ASP A 125 4.50 -10.08 -9.31
C ASP A 125 3.62 -11.33 -9.48
N PHE A 126 2.45 -11.15 -10.08
CA PHE A 126 1.47 -12.20 -10.32
C PHE A 126 1.28 -12.51 -11.81
N GLY A 127 2.08 -11.88 -12.69
CA GLY A 127 2.03 -12.11 -14.14
C GLY A 127 0.88 -11.41 -14.87
N GLU A 128 0.03 -10.68 -14.15
CA GLU A 128 -1.04 -9.85 -14.71
C GLU A 128 -1.24 -8.56 -13.90
N PRO A 129 -1.76 -7.47 -14.51
CA PRO A 129 -2.12 -6.27 -13.76
C PRO A 129 -3.26 -6.57 -12.77
N LEU A 130 -3.09 -6.10 -11.54
CA LEU A 130 -4.10 -6.17 -10.50
C LEU A 130 -4.47 -4.78 -10.00
N VAL A 131 -5.74 -4.61 -9.64
CA VAL A 131 -6.27 -3.46 -8.89
C VAL A 131 -6.84 -3.92 -7.55
N PHE A 132 -7.44 -3.01 -6.78
CA PHE A 132 -7.95 -3.30 -5.43
C PHE A 132 -9.23 -2.54 -5.12
N GLU A 133 -10.09 -3.17 -4.32
CA GLU A 133 -11.41 -2.66 -3.94
C GLU A 133 -11.35 -1.65 -2.78
N SER A 134 -12.37 -0.80 -2.68
CA SER A 134 -12.43 0.33 -1.76
C SER A 134 -12.34 0.02 -0.27
N LYS A 135 -12.53 -1.25 0.17
CA LYS A 135 -12.27 -1.67 1.56
C LYS A 135 -10.79 -1.89 1.87
N ASN A 136 -9.92 -1.70 0.89
CA ASN A 136 -8.48 -1.76 1.04
C ASN A 136 -7.82 -0.39 0.79
N ILE A 137 -6.65 -0.21 1.39
CA ILE A 137 -5.74 0.92 1.19
C ILE A 137 -4.46 0.35 0.59
N ARG A 138 -4.00 0.92 -0.51
CA ARG A 138 -2.64 0.71 -1.01
C ARG A 138 -1.71 1.68 -0.31
N VAL A 139 -0.62 1.16 0.24
CA VAL A 139 0.52 1.95 0.70
C VAL A 139 1.70 1.62 -0.22
N ARG A 140 2.17 2.64 -0.94
CA ARG A 140 3.37 2.54 -1.77
C ARG A 140 4.55 3.11 -1.00
N LEU A 141 5.63 2.33 -0.91
CA LEU A 141 6.86 2.73 -0.22
C LEU A 141 7.84 3.40 -1.18
N LEU A 142 8.64 4.34 -0.66
CA LEU A 142 9.70 5.03 -1.41
C LEU A 142 10.83 4.08 -1.84
N MET A 143 11.10 3.04 -1.03
CA MET A 143 12.09 2.01 -1.33
C MET A 143 11.38 0.66 -1.38
N LYS A 144 11.41 0.01 -2.55
CA LYS A 144 10.75 -1.29 -2.78
C LYS A 144 11.59 -2.49 -2.31
N GLU A 145 12.89 -2.28 -2.20
CA GLU A 145 13.88 -3.25 -1.68
C GLU A 145 13.59 -3.70 -0.24
N THR A 146 12.79 -2.93 0.51
CA THR A 146 12.53 -3.13 1.93
C THR A 146 11.59 -4.29 2.26
N LEU A 147 10.98 -4.95 1.27
CA LEU A 147 9.99 -6.02 1.46
C LEU A 147 10.37 -7.33 0.72
N HIS A 148 11.61 -7.45 0.28
CA HIS A 148 12.14 -8.64 -0.38
C HIS A 148 12.95 -9.50 0.58
N ASP A 149 12.32 -10.01 1.64
CA ASP A 149 12.86 -11.08 2.49
C ASP A 149 11.77 -12.10 2.81
#